data_AF-A0A0W0FMV9-F1
#
_entry.id   AF-A0A0W0FMV9-F1
#
_cell.length_a   1.000
_cell.length_b   1.000
_cell.length_c   1.000
_cell.angle_alpha   90.00
_cell.angle_beta   90.00
_cell.angle_gamma   90.00
#
_symmetry.space_group_name_H-M   'P 1'
#
loop_
_entity.id
_entity.type
_entity.pdbx_description
1 polymer ?
#
loop_
_entity_poly.entity_id
_entity_poly.type
_entity_poly.pdbx_seq_one_letter_code
_entity_poly.pdbx_strand_id
1 'polypeptide(L)'
;MAIVLQPLTPSTLSLLRETAEAKERIIPYHLQNLAAWAYNNYQMVREHGENSSSPHHLLAVELCEKVHIVLSRCLQEEIEIPSRVHGDLVSAFLIVQQMSFRDAVEDIYLFTERHFNQNALMRLGESPLQVDARTVGELTAQLRQGYDKLNV
;
A
#
# COMPACT_ATOMS: atom_id res chain seq x y z
N MET A 1 -24.21 -0.97 -0.79
CA MET A 1 -23.64 -1.08 -2.16
C MET A 1 -22.44 -2.00 -2.07
N ALA A 2 -22.43 -3.12 -2.82
CA ALA A 2 -21.23 -3.94 -2.94
C ALA A 2 -20.26 -3.22 -3.90
N ILE A 3 -19.10 -2.83 -3.41
CA ILE A 3 -18.04 -2.27 -4.25
C ILE A 3 -17.43 -3.46 -4.99
N VAL A 4 -17.65 -3.53 -6.31
CA VAL A 4 -16.96 -4.48 -7.17
C VAL A 4 -15.56 -3.95 -7.36
N LEU A 5 -14.61 -4.46 -6.57
CA LEU A 5 -13.18 -4.19 -6.77
C LEU A 5 -12.76 -4.76 -8.12
N GLN A 6 -12.18 -3.92 -8.98
CA GLN A 6 -11.67 -4.37 -10.27
C GLN A 6 -10.37 -5.13 -10.05
N PRO A 7 -10.06 -6.14 -10.89
CA PRO A 7 -8.76 -6.79 -10.83
C PRO A 7 -7.65 -5.74 -11.12
N LEU A 8 -6.57 -5.78 -10.33
CA LEU A 8 -5.44 -4.87 -10.51
C LEU A 8 -4.90 -4.92 -11.93
N THR A 9 -4.74 -3.75 -12.54
CA THR A 9 -4.18 -3.64 -13.88
C THR A 9 -2.67 -3.90 -13.86
N PRO A 10 -2.09 -4.49 -14.93
CA PRO A 10 -0.64 -4.63 -15.03
C PRO A 10 0.10 -3.30 -14.89
N SER A 11 -0.46 -2.20 -15.41
CA SER A 11 0.09 -0.85 -15.27
C SER A 11 0.16 -0.38 -13.82
N THR A 12 -0.83 -0.73 -12.99
CA THR A 12 -0.83 -0.40 -11.56
C THR A 12 0.37 -1.05 -10.86
N LEU A 13 0.55 -2.36 -11.06
CA LEU A 13 1.65 -3.10 -10.44
C LEU A 13 3.02 -2.67 -10.97
N SER A 14 3.13 -2.37 -12.28
CA SER A 14 4.38 -1.85 -12.86
C SER A 14 4.78 -0.52 -12.24
N LEU A 15 3.86 0.45 -12.11
CA LEU A 15 4.18 1.75 -11.50
C LEU A 15 4.63 1.60 -10.05
N LEU A 16 3.92 0.79 -9.25
CA LEU A 16 4.27 0.54 -7.85
C LEU A 16 5.66 -0.08 -7.74
N ARG A 17 5.95 -1.08 -8.57
CA ARG A 17 7.26 -1.73 -8.60
C ARG A 17 8.37 -0.78 -9.02
N GLU A 18 8.20 -0.07 -10.12
CA GLU A 18 9.20 0.88 -10.65
C GLU A 18 9.49 2.00 -9.65
N THR A 19 8.45 2.49 -8.96
CA THR A 19 8.60 3.54 -7.93
C THR A 19 9.29 3.00 -6.69
N ALA A 20 8.98 1.77 -6.26
CA ALA A 20 9.64 1.12 -5.12
C ALA A 20 11.11 0.78 -5.39
N GLU A 21 11.44 0.43 -6.64
CA GLU A 21 12.79 0.03 -7.07
C GLU A 21 13.62 1.21 -7.64
N ALA A 22 13.09 2.43 -7.61
CA ALA A 22 13.68 3.61 -8.27
C ALA A 22 15.05 4.01 -7.68
N LYS A 23 16.11 3.32 -8.11
CA LYS A 23 17.50 3.62 -7.77
C LYS A 23 18.09 4.75 -8.61
N GLU A 24 17.58 4.93 -9.82
CA GLU A 24 18.14 5.84 -10.84
C GLU A 24 17.38 7.17 -10.97
N ARG A 25 16.14 7.25 -10.46
CA ARG A 25 15.33 8.48 -10.40
C ARG A 25 15.32 9.04 -8.99
N ILE A 26 15.41 10.36 -8.87
CA ILE A 26 15.26 11.03 -7.57
C ILE A 26 13.75 11.11 -7.28
N ILE A 27 13.20 10.05 -6.70
CA ILE A 27 11.81 10.02 -6.18
C ILE A 27 11.86 10.30 -4.67
N PRO A 28 10.96 11.13 -4.10
CA PRO A 28 10.85 11.30 -2.65
C PRO A 28 10.76 9.95 -1.94
N TYR A 29 11.57 9.75 -0.90
CA TYR A 29 11.66 8.47 -0.18
C TYR A 29 10.29 8.03 0.38
N HIS A 30 9.48 9.00 0.80
CA HIS A 30 8.10 8.77 1.23
C HIS A 30 7.25 8.06 0.16
N LEU A 31 7.33 8.51 -1.10
CA LEU A 31 6.58 7.89 -2.20
C LEU A 31 7.13 6.49 -2.55
N GLN A 32 8.44 6.29 -2.43
CA GLN A 32 9.05 4.95 -2.59
C GLN A 32 8.52 3.99 -1.52
N ASN A 33 8.39 4.42 -0.27
CA ASN A 33 7.86 3.59 0.81
C ASN A 33 6.39 3.22 0.59
N LEU A 34 5.54 4.18 0.21
CA LEU A 34 4.14 3.89 -0.12
C LEU A 34 4.04 2.84 -1.22
N ALA A 35 4.84 2.99 -2.28
CA ALA A 35 4.89 2.05 -3.39
C ALA A 35 5.35 0.66 -2.94
N ALA A 36 6.42 0.60 -2.14
CA ALA A 36 6.98 -0.65 -1.63
C ALA A 36 5.99 -1.38 -0.71
N TRP A 37 5.35 -0.68 0.22
CA TRP A 37 4.36 -1.26 1.12
C TRP A 37 3.16 -1.82 0.34
N ALA A 38 2.59 -1.07 -0.59
CA ALA A 38 1.48 -1.54 -1.41
C ALA A 38 1.86 -2.75 -2.27
N TYR A 39 3.00 -2.68 -2.98
CA TYR A 39 3.45 -3.76 -3.83
C TYR A 39 3.76 -5.04 -3.04
N ASN A 40 4.53 -4.93 -1.96
CA ASN A 40 4.92 -6.07 -1.13
C ASN A 40 3.71 -6.70 -0.43
N ASN A 41 2.73 -5.89 0.01
CA ASN A 41 1.49 -6.39 0.58
C ASN A 41 0.76 -7.31 -0.39
N TYR A 42 0.59 -6.87 -1.63
CA TYR A 42 -0.08 -7.65 -2.68
C TYR A 42 0.71 -8.92 -3.05
N GLN A 43 2.04 -8.84 -3.16
CA GLN A 43 2.87 -10.03 -3.42
C GLN A 43 2.74 -11.06 -2.30
N MET A 44 2.81 -10.63 -1.04
CA MET A 44 2.69 -11.51 0.11
C MET A 44 1.34 -12.23 0.17
N VAL A 45 0.24 -11.52 -0.06
CA VAL A 45 -1.12 -12.11 -0.16
C VAL A 45 -1.17 -13.17 -1.27
N ARG A 46 -0.56 -12.88 -2.42
CA ARG A 46 -0.48 -13.81 -3.55
C ARG A 46 0.36 -15.05 -3.26
N GLU A 47 1.52 -14.88 -2.63
CA GLU A 47 2.42 -15.97 -2.25
C GLU A 47 1.77 -16.93 -1.24
N HIS A 48 0.89 -16.41 -0.38
CA HIS A 48 0.13 -17.21 0.57
C HIS A 48 -1.12 -17.89 -0.03
N GLY A 49 -1.39 -17.68 -1.31
CA GLY A 49 -2.46 -18.38 -2.05
C GLY A 49 -3.87 -17.93 -1.68
N GLU A 50 -4.03 -16.72 -1.14
CA GLU A 50 -5.34 -16.16 -0.82
C GLU A 50 -6.23 -16.05 -2.06
N ASN A 51 -7.51 -16.39 -1.91
CA ASN A 51 -8.47 -16.32 -3.01
C ASN A 51 -8.88 -14.86 -3.29
N SER A 52 -9.41 -14.61 -4.50
CA SER A 52 -9.78 -13.27 -4.94
C SER A 52 -10.92 -12.64 -4.13
N SER A 53 -11.71 -13.44 -3.43
CA SER A 53 -12.79 -13.01 -2.55
C SER A 53 -12.34 -12.81 -1.10
N SER A 54 -11.09 -13.13 -0.76
CA SER A 54 -10.62 -13.09 0.62
C SER A 54 -10.52 -11.63 1.07
N PRO A 55 -10.83 -11.34 2.35
CA PRO A 55 -10.68 -9.98 2.88
C PRO A 55 -9.25 -9.42 2.68
N HIS A 56 -8.22 -10.24 2.81
CA HIS A 56 -6.82 -9.83 2.57
C HIS A 56 -6.55 -9.47 1.11
N HIS A 57 -7.07 -10.25 0.16
CA HIS A 57 -6.94 -9.94 -1.27
C HIS A 57 -7.66 -8.65 -1.63
N LEU A 58 -8.90 -8.49 -1.18
CA LEU A 58 -9.67 -7.27 -1.46
C LEU A 58 -9.01 -6.03 -0.85
N LEU A 59 -8.47 -6.14 0.37
CA LEU A 59 -7.73 -5.07 1.03
C LEU A 59 -6.44 -4.72 0.26
N ALA A 60 -5.68 -5.72 -0.18
CA ALA A 60 -4.46 -5.51 -0.95
C ALA A 60 -4.73 -4.87 -2.31
N VAL A 61 -5.81 -5.25 -2.98
CA VAL A 61 -6.25 -4.62 -4.23
C VAL A 61 -6.60 -3.15 -4.02
N GLU A 62 -7.46 -2.84 -3.03
CA GLU A 62 -7.82 -1.46 -2.71
C GLU A 62 -6.56 -0.63 -2.34
N LEU A 63 -5.65 -1.20 -1.55
CA LEU A 63 -4.38 -0.55 -1.19
C LEU A 63 -3.56 -0.17 -2.44
N CYS A 64 -3.35 -1.13 -3.35
CA CYS A 64 -2.62 -0.88 -4.59
C CYS A 64 -3.30 0.17 -5.47
N GLU A 65 -4.63 0.16 -5.60
CA GLU A 65 -5.37 1.16 -6.37
C GLU A 65 -5.20 2.56 -5.80
N LYS A 66 -5.41 2.73 -4.48
CA LYS A 66 -5.31 4.05 -3.84
C LYS A 66 -3.89 4.60 -3.89
N VAL A 67 -2.88 3.78 -3.60
CA VAL A 67 -1.48 4.21 -3.69
C VAL A 67 -1.12 4.55 -5.13
N HIS A 68 -1.57 3.78 -6.12
CA HIS A 68 -1.32 4.08 -7.53
C HIS A 68 -1.86 5.44 -7.96
N ILE A 69 -3.07 5.82 -7.53
CA ILE A 69 -3.64 7.12 -7.86
C ILE A 69 -2.81 8.24 -7.22
N VAL A 70 -2.47 8.11 -5.93
CA VAL A 70 -1.64 9.09 -5.21
C VAL A 70 -0.27 9.26 -5.89
N LEU A 71 0.40 8.15 -6.21
CA LEU A 71 1.69 8.18 -6.92
C LEU A 71 1.57 8.81 -8.30
N SER A 72 0.54 8.44 -9.07
CA SER A 72 0.35 8.98 -10.43
C SER A 72 0.20 10.49 -10.40
N ARG A 73 -0.57 11.03 -9.45
CA ARG A 73 -0.71 12.48 -9.27
C ARG A 73 0.60 13.13 -8.83
N CYS A 74 1.24 12.63 -7.78
CA CYS A 74 2.49 13.21 -7.28
C CYS A 74 3.64 13.16 -8.29
N LEU A 75 3.68 12.15 -9.16
CA LEU A 75 4.70 12.02 -10.22
C LEU A 75 4.36 12.87 -11.46
N GLN A 76 3.08 13.11 -11.76
CA GLN A 76 2.65 13.99 -12.85
C GLN A 76 2.87 15.46 -12.56
N GLU A 77 2.86 15.87 -11.29
CA GLU A 77 3.14 17.25 -10.88
C GLU A 77 4.61 17.68 -11.12
N GLU A 78 5.41 16.86 -11.83
CA GLU A 78 6.84 17.08 -12.17
C GLU A 78 7.57 17.76 -11.02
N ILE A 79 7.55 17.13 -9.84
CA ILE A 79 8.27 17.66 -8.69
C ILE A 79 9.76 17.67 -9.05
N GLU A 80 10.28 18.83 -9.45
CA GLU A 80 11.70 19.00 -9.70
C GLU A 80 12.42 18.82 -8.37
N ILE A 81 13.16 17.71 -8.26
CA ILE A 81 14.01 17.44 -7.12
C ILE A 81 15.46 17.63 -7.56
N PRO A 82 15.99 18.87 -7.48
CA PRO A 82 17.31 19.20 -8.01
C PRO A 82 18.45 18.55 -7.21
N SER A 83 18.19 18.07 -5.98
CA SER A 83 19.17 17.36 -5.17
C SER A 83 18.51 16.48 -4.11
N ARG A 84 19.27 15.55 -3.51
CA ARG A 84 18.79 14.66 -2.44
C ARG A 84 18.19 15.42 -1.25
N VAL A 85 18.81 16.51 -0.82
CA VAL A 85 18.30 17.34 0.30
C VAL A 85 16.94 17.96 -0.03
N HIS A 86 16.71 18.38 -1.28
CA HIS A 86 15.38 18.83 -1.71
C HIS A 86 14.38 17.68 -1.71
N GLY A 87 14.83 16.46 -2.07
CA GLY A 87 14.01 15.26 -1.99
C GLY A 87 13.59 14.92 -0.57
N ASP A 88 14.46 15.14 0.42
CA ASP A 88 14.15 14.95 1.84
C ASP A 88 13.14 15.98 2.35
N LEU A 89 13.28 17.24 1.93
CA LEU A 89 12.32 18.31 2.28
C LEU A 89 10.95 18.11 1.65
N VAL A 90 10.90 17.73 0.36
CA VAL A 90 9.67 17.35 -0.33
C VAL A 90 9.06 16.13 0.34
N SER A 91 9.86 15.13 0.72
CA SER A 91 9.39 13.96 1.47
C SER A 91 8.76 14.38 2.79
N ALA A 92 9.40 15.24 3.58
CA ALA A 92 8.86 15.73 4.84
C ALA A 92 7.55 16.48 4.67
N PHE A 93 7.44 17.31 3.64
CA PHE A 93 6.20 18.04 3.33
C PHE A 93 5.07 17.10 2.92
N LEU A 94 5.35 16.15 2.01
CA LEU A 94 4.39 15.13 1.60
C LEU A 94 3.97 14.24 2.77
N ILE A 95 4.90 13.89 3.67
CA ILE A 95 4.57 13.14 4.90
C ILE A 95 3.54 13.90 5.73
N VAL A 96 3.73 15.21 5.93
CA VAL A 96 2.77 16.01 6.71
C VAL A 96 1.41 16.10 6.01
N GLN A 97 1.39 16.30 4.69
CA GLN A 97 0.15 16.37 3.92
C GLN A 97 -0.58 15.03 3.83
N GLN A 98 0.18 13.93 3.79
CA GLN A 98 -0.33 12.58 3.55
C GLN A 98 -0.34 11.71 4.80
N MET A 99 -0.09 12.27 5.99
CA MET A 99 0.13 11.52 7.23
C MET A 99 -0.95 10.47 7.49
N SER A 100 -2.23 10.87 7.45
CA SER A 100 -3.36 9.97 7.67
C SER A 100 -3.48 8.86 6.61
N PHE A 101 -3.03 9.09 5.39
CA PHE A 101 -3.03 8.07 4.33
C PHE A 101 -1.84 7.14 4.45
N ARG A 102 -0.65 7.69 4.70
CA ARG A 102 0.58 6.96 4.96
C ARG A 102 0.39 5.96 6.09
N ASP A 103 -0.12 6.42 7.22
CA ASP A 103 -0.26 5.60 8.42
C ASP A 103 -1.21 4.43 8.15
N ALA A 104 -2.30 4.67 7.40
CA ALA A 104 -3.19 3.59 6.97
C ALA A 104 -2.50 2.58 6.03
N VAL A 105 -1.67 3.05 5.08
CA VAL A 105 -0.90 2.17 4.17
C VAL A 105 0.09 1.31 4.97
N GLU A 106 0.81 1.90 5.92
CA GLU A 106 1.76 1.20 6.79
C GLU A 106 1.06 0.19 7.70
N ASP A 107 -0.05 0.58 8.33
CA ASP A 107 -0.83 -0.29 9.21
C ASP A 107 -1.37 -1.51 8.47
N ILE A 108 -1.85 -1.33 7.23
CA ILE A 108 -2.26 -2.45 6.37
C ILE A 108 -1.07 -3.36 6.04
N TYR A 109 0.09 -2.78 5.69
CA TYR A 109 1.29 -3.56 5.42
C TYR A 109 1.69 -4.43 6.62
N LEU A 110 1.79 -3.82 7.80
CA LEU A 110 2.17 -4.50 9.04
C LEU A 110 1.12 -5.52 9.49
N PHE A 111 -0.17 -5.24 9.30
CA PHE A 111 -1.25 -6.19 9.59
C PHE A 111 -1.09 -7.46 8.76
N THR A 112 -0.95 -7.32 7.45
CA THR A 112 -0.80 -8.46 6.53
C THR A 112 0.52 -9.22 6.80
N GLU A 113 1.61 -8.50 7.07
CA GLU A 113 2.92 -9.09 7.38
C GLU A 113 2.85 -9.93 8.66
N ARG A 114 2.25 -9.39 9.73
CA ARG A 114 2.07 -10.13 10.99
C ARG A 114 1.20 -11.36 10.80
N HIS A 115 0.07 -11.23 10.08
CA HIS A 115 -0.84 -12.34 9.84
C HIS A 115 -0.14 -13.52 9.15
N PHE A 116 0.60 -13.24 8.07
CA PHE A 116 1.26 -14.30 7.31
C PHE A 116 2.53 -14.83 7.98
N ASN A 117 3.32 -14.00 8.65
CA ASN A 117 4.45 -14.48 9.44
C ASN A 117 4.00 -15.38 10.60
N GLN A 118 2.92 -15.02 11.30
CA GLN A 118 2.36 -15.86 12.36
C GLN A 118 1.76 -17.16 11.82
N ASN A 119 1.07 -17.11 10.67
CA ASN A 119 0.57 -18.33 10.03
C ASN A 119 1.69 -19.24 9.51
N ALA A 120 2.81 -18.68 9.03
CA ALA A 120 3.99 -19.47 8.66
C ALA A 120 4.58 -20.22 9.87
N LEU A 121 4.57 -19.59 11.05
CA LEU A 121 5.01 -20.22 12.30
C LEU A 121 4.01 -21.26 12.81
N MET A 122 2.70 -21.03 12.71
CA MET A 122 1.67 -21.99 13.14
C MET A 122 1.55 -23.23 12.24
N ARG A 123 1.99 -23.17 10.97
CA ARG A 123 2.13 -24.35 10.09
C ARG A 123 3.07 -25.44 10.65
N LEU A 124 3.76 -25.18 11.78
CA LEU A 124 4.55 -26.14 12.54
C LEU A 124 3.76 -26.91 13.63
N GLY A 125 2.46 -26.68 13.81
CA GLY A 125 1.65 -27.51 14.71
C GLY A 125 0.34 -26.94 15.27
N GLU A 126 -0.09 -25.73 14.88
CA GLU A 126 -1.27 -25.06 15.45
C GLU A 126 -2.28 -24.62 14.39
N SER A 127 -3.53 -24.40 14.83
CA SER A 127 -4.64 -23.98 13.95
C SER A 127 -4.40 -22.57 13.41
N PRO A 128 -4.66 -22.29 12.13
CA PRO A 128 -4.44 -20.97 11.53
C PRO A 128 -5.28 -19.88 12.22
N LEU A 129 -4.70 -18.68 12.32
CA LEU A 129 -5.39 -17.51 12.86
C LEU A 129 -6.56 -17.18 11.93
N GLN A 130 -7.77 -17.13 12.49
CA GLN A 130 -8.95 -16.75 11.73
C GLN A 130 -8.85 -15.30 11.28
N VAL A 131 -9.32 -15.05 10.06
CA VAL A 131 -9.39 -13.72 9.46
C VAL A 131 -10.35 -12.86 10.26
N ASP A 132 -9.84 -11.77 10.87
CA ASP A 132 -10.71 -10.78 11.49
C ASP A 132 -11.27 -9.82 10.43
N ALA A 133 -12.42 -10.20 9.87
CA ALA A 133 -13.14 -9.41 8.88
C ALA A 133 -13.47 -7.99 9.38
N ARG A 134 -13.60 -7.80 10.71
CA ARG A 134 -13.82 -6.49 11.30
C ARG A 134 -12.58 -5.62 11.18
N THR A 135 -11.41 -6.14 11.57
CA THR A 135 -10.13 -5.43 11.42
C THR A 135 -9.87 -5.06 9.96
N VAL A 136 -10.13 -5.97 9.01
CA VAL A 136 -10.00 -5.64 7.58
C VAL A 136 -10.95 -4.52 7.15
N GLY A 137 -12.19 -4.51 7.64
CA GLY A 137 -13.15 -3.44 7.39
C GLY A 137 -12.70 -2.09 7.96
N GLU A 138 -12.15 -2.09 9.17
CA GLU A 138 -11.62 -0.89 9.84
C GLU A 138 -10.41 -0.33 9.08
N LEU A 139 -9.46 -1.19 8.68
CA LEU A 139 -8.31 -0.80 7.87
C LEU A 139 -8.70 -0.25 6.49
N THR A 140 -9.68 -0.87 5.83
CA THR A 140 -10.22 -0.37 4.55
C THR A 140 -10.85 1.02 4.72
N ALA A 141 -11.61 1.24 5.79
CA ALA A 141 -12.22 2.52 6.07
C ALA A 141 -11.18 3.60 6.38
N GLN A 142 -10.15 3.26 7.15
CA GLN A 142 -9.03 4.15 7.46
C GLN A 142 -8.26 4.55 6.19
N LEU A 143 -7.98 3.60 5.31
CA LEU A 143 -7.33 3.88 4.02
C LEU A 143 -8.14 4.86 3.18
N ARG A 144 -9.44 4.63 3.06
CA ARG A 144 -10.35 5.53 2.32
C ARG A 144 -10.42 6.91 2.95
N GLN A 145 -10.58 6.98 4.26
CA GLN A 145 -10.61 8.25 4.98
C GLN A 145 -9.29 9.02 4.83
N GLY A 146 -8.15 8.32 4.88
CA GLY A 146 -6.83 8.88 4.64
C GLY A 146 -6.72 9.43 3.22
N TYR A 147 -7.15 8.64 2.23
CA TYR A 147 -7.16 9.01 0.81
C TYR A 147 -8.05 10.22 0.53
N ASP A 148 -9.29 10.22 1.04
CA ASP A 148 -10.27 11.29 0.80
C ASP A 148 -9.77 12.65 1.31
N LYS A 149 -8.99 12.67 2.41
CA LYS A 149 -8.36 13.90 2.95
C LYS A 149 -7.31 14.49 2.02
N LEU A 150 -6.73 13.69 1.11
CA LEU A 150 -5.70 14.18 0.20
C LEU A 150 -6.28 15.06 -0.92
N ASN A 151 -7.61 15.12 -1.06
CA ASN A 151 -8.30 15.75 -2.21
C ASN A 151 -7.70 15.30 -3.55
N VAL A 152 -7.31 14.02 -3.63
CA VAL A 152 -6.61 13.41 -4.78
C VAL A 152 -7.56 13.07 -5.90
#